data_AF-A0A4R6W8Z5-F1
#
_entry.id   AF-A0A4R6W8Z5-F1
#
_cell.length_a   1.000
_cell.length_b   1.000
_cell.length_c   1.000
_cell.angle_alpha   90.00
_cell.angle_beta   90.00
_cell.angle_gamma   90.00
#
_symmetry.space_group_name_H-M   'P 1'
#
loop_
_entity.id
_entity.type
_entity.pdbx_description
1 polymer ?
#
loop_
_entity_poly.entity_id
_entity_poly.type
_entity_poly.pdbx_seq_one_letter_code
_entity_poly.pdbx_strand_id
1 'polypeptide(L)'
;MKHIIFIDEAYIGIFQFRCFIFEHRNQEIGFGIFLDKHPKALVWFEPEGESSASLHTNDELAQLISNQTQSNKDQRKENFRRFIKFIKDSERIAAKMVFKGREVEYLSKSKDIVKIKNDYINKVD
;
A
#
# COMPACT_ATOMS: atom_id res chain seq x y z
N MET A 1 10.37 -5.67 -10.54
CA MET A 1 10.15 -6.45 -9.30
C MET A 1 9.60 -7.79 -9.73
N LYS A 2 9.97 -8.88 -9.05
CA LYS A 2 9.38 -10.20 -9.31
C LYS A 2 8.39 -10.50 -8.19
N HIS A 3 7.11 -10.69 -8.52
CA HIS A 3 6.12 -11.09 -7.52
C HIS A 3 6.36 -12.56 -7.16
N ILE A 4 6.53 -12.83 -5.88
CA ILE A 4 6.87 -14.17 -5.40
C ILE A 4 5.64 -14.84 -4.81
N ILE A 5 4.89 -14.11 -3.97
CA ILE A 5 3.75 -14.66 -3.23
C ILE A 5 2.61 -13.66 -3.29
N PHE A 6 1.46 -14.08 -3.78
CA PHE A 6 0.21 -13.35 -3.64
C PHE A 6 -0.34 -13.51 -2.21
N ILE A 7 -0.72 -12.42 -1.59
CA ILE A 7 -1.18 -12.39 -0.19
C ILE A 7 -2.68 -12.21 -0.11
N ASP A 8 -3.19 -11.14 -0.70
CA ASP A 8 -4.59 -10.78 -0.62
C ASP A 8 -4.96 -9.78 -1.72
N GLU A 9 -6.25 -9.60 -1.97
CA GLU A 9 -6.76 -8.53 -2.81
C GLU A 9 -8.10 -7.99 -2.33
N ALA A 10 -8.35 -6.71 -2.64
CA ALA A 10 -9.59 -6.06 -2.32
C ALA A 10 -10.02 -5.08 -3.41
N TYR A 11 -11.30 -5.09 -3.75
CA TYR A 11 -11.93 -4.08 -4.58
C TYR A 11 -12.41 -2.91 -3.71
N ILE A 12 -11.89 -1.71 -3.97
CA ILE A 12 -12.23 -0.50 -3.22
C ILE A 12 -12.53 0.62 -4.21
N GLY A 13 -13.80 1.03 -4.26
CA GLY A 13 -14.30 1.85 -5.36
C GLY A 13 -14.18 1.09 -6.69
N ILE A 14 -13.56 1.73 -7.68
CA ILE A 14 -13.33 1.15 -9.02
C ILE A 14 -11.99 0.41 -9.15
N PHE A 15 -11.16 0.43 -8.10
CA PHE A 15 -9.80 -0.07 -8.15
C PHE A 15 -9.68 -1.44 -7.47
N GLN A 16 -8.85 -2.30 -8.04
CA GLN A 16 -8.41 -3.54 -7.44
C GLN A 16 -7.05 -3.34 -6.78
N PHE A 17 -6.99 -3.46 -5.46
CA PHE A 17 -5.74 -3.45 -4.72
C PHE A 17 -5.27 -4.88 -4.53
N ARG A 18 -4.05 -5.19 -4.96
CA ARG A 18 -3.48 -6.54 -4.87
C ARG A 18 -2.20 -6.51 -4.08
N CYS A 19 -2.01 -7.48 -3.21
CA CYS A 19 -0.93 -7.50 -2.27
C CYS A 19 0.03 -8.65 -2.54
N PHE A 20 1.32 -8.34 -2.58
CA PHE A 20 2.35 -9.31 -2.91
C PHE A 20 3.56 -9.17 -2.01
N ILE A 21 4.18 -10.31 -1.70
CA ILE A 21 5.59 -10.37 -1.34
C ILE A 21 6.38 -10.42 -2.65
N PHE A 22 7.36 -9.53 -2.80
CA PHE A 22 8.15 -9.42 -4.02
C PHE A 22 9.65 -9.39 -3.72
N GLU A 23 10.44 -9.79 -4.71
CA GLU A 23 11.90 -9.65 -4.67
C GLU A 23 12.27 -8.31 -5.29
N HIS A 24 12.96 -7.47 -4.51
CA HIS A 24 13.57 -6.25 -5.02
C HIS A 24 14.91 -6.55 -5.72
N ARG A 25 15.48 -5.56 -6.42
CA ARG A 25 16.67 -5.75 -7.28
C ARG A 25 17.89 -6.30 -6.52
N ASN A 26 17.95 -6.10 -5.21
CA ASN A 26 19.05 -6.54 -4.34
C ASN A 26 18.77 -7.90 -3.66
N GLN A 27 17.80 -8.68 -4.16
CA GLN A 27 17.33 -9.95 -3.56
C GLN A 27 16.65 -9.80 -2.20
N GLU A 28 16.42 -8.57 -1.76
CA GLU A 28 15.68 -8.29 -0.55
C GLU A 28 14.18 -8.53 -0.78
N ILE A 29 13.60 -9.26 0.15
CA ILE A 29 12.18 -9.60 0.14
C ILE A 29 11.41 -8.41 0.73
N GLY A 30 10.63 -7.77 -0.12
CA GLY A 30 9.73 -6.68 0.24
C GLY A 30 8.28 -7.12 0.25
N PHE A 31 7.44 -6.24 0.78
CA PHE A 31 5.99 -6.38 0.78
C PHE A 31 5.38 -5.17 0.06
N GLY A 32 4.42 -5.38 -0.84
CA GLY A 32 3.90 -4.33 -1.68
C GLY A 32 2.43 -4.46 -2.00
N ILE A 33 1.80 -3.32 -2.20
CA ILE A 33 0.41 -3.16 -2.61
C ILE A 33 0.41 -2.52 -3.98
N PHE A 34 -0.23 -3.18 -4.93
CA PHE A 34 -0.27 -2.84 -6.33
C PHE A 34 -1.69 -2.48 -6.73
N LEU A 35 -1.79 -1.49 -7.62
CA LEU A 35 -3.05 -1.03 -8.18
C LEU A 35 -3.34 -1.75 -9.49
N ASP A 36 -4.52 -2.37 -9.61
CA ASP A 36 -4.96 -3.13 -10.78
C ASP A 36 -3.82 -4.00 -11.32
N LYS A 37 -3.54 -3.98 -12.63
CA LYS A 37 -2.42 -4.69 -13.27
C LYS A 37 -1.13 -3.87 -13.34
N HIS A 38 -1.01 -2.77 -12.59
CA HIS A 38 0.13 -1.88 -12.67
C HIS A 38 1.44 -2.56 -12.21
N PRO A 39 2.56 -2.37 -12.91
CA PRO A 39 3.83 -3.05 -12.59
C PRO A 39 4.59 -2.42 -11.41
N LYS A 40 4.26 -1.18 -11.02
CA LYS A 40 4.81 -0.51 -9.83
C LYS A 40 3.87 -0.66 -8.65
N ALA A 41 4.42 -0.83 -7.45
CA ALA A 41 3.66 -0.78 -6.20
C ALA A 41 3.19 0.66 -5.91
N LEU A 42 1.98 0.79 -5.36
CA LEU A 42 1.45 2.03 -4.78
C LEU A 42 2.08 2.29 -3.40
N VAL A 43 2.19 1.24 -2.60
CA VAL A 43 2.79 1.26 -1.27
C VAL A 43 3.69 0.05 -1.15
N TRP A 44 4.91 0.20 -0.65
CA TRP A 44 5.76 -0.96 -0.38
C TRP A 44 6.70 -0.73 0.79
N PHE A 45 7.19 -1.85 1.33
CA PHE A 45 8.10 -1.93 2.45
C PHE A 45 9.40 -2.52 1.96
N GLU A 46 10.49 -1.82 2.24
CA GLU A 46 11.84 -2.32 2.05
C GLU A 46 12.49 -2.49 3.41
N PRO A 47 13.22 -3.59 3.66
CA PRO A 47 14.00 -3.72 4.87
C PRO A 47 15.08 -2.62 4.90
N GLU A 48 15.18 -1.92 6.02
CA GLU A 48 16.26 -0.95 6.27
C GLU A 48 17.10 -1.52 7.41
N GLY A 49 18.27 -2.09 7.06
CA GLY A 49 19.14 -2.78 8.02
C GLY A 49 18.57 -4.10 8.57
N GLU A 50 19.01 -4.48 9.76
CA GLU A 50 18.67 -5.79 10.35
C GLU A 50 17.29 -5.84 11.02
N SER A 51 16.78 -4.70 11.50
CA SER A 51 15.62 -4.67 12.40
C SER A 51 14.46 -3.78 11.96
N SER A 52 14.64 -2.93 10.95
CA SER A 52 13.61 -1.98 10.49
C SER A 52 13.18 -2.22 9.05
N ALA A 53 12.04 -1.64 8.68
CA ALA A 53 11.57 -1.57 7.30
C ALA A 53 11.07 -0.16 7.00
N SER A 54 11.53 0.43 5.91
CA SER A 54 11.10 1.72 5.41
C SER A 54 9.83 1.57 4.58
N LEU A 55 8.86 2.46 4.83
CA LEU A 55 7.68 2.58 3.99
C LEU A 55 7.95 3.55 2.84
N HIS A 56 7.56 3.11 1.65
CA HIS A 56 7.58 3.93 0.45
C HIS A 56 6.21 3.99 -0.17
N THR A 57 5.92 5.13 -0.79
CA THR A 57 4.68 5.36 -1.53
C THR A 57 4.99 5.87 -2.93
N ASN A 58 4.08 5.59 -3.87
CA ASN A 58 4.18 6.06 -5.24
C ASN A 58 3.17 7.18 -5.46
N ASP A 59 3.67 8.42 -5.43
CA ASP A 59 2.87 9.63 -5.65
C ASP A 59 2.15 9.62 -7.01
N GLU A 60 2.77 9.09 -8.07
CA GLU A 60 2.12 9.00 -9.40
C GLU A 60 0.86 8.14 -9.36
N LEU A 61 0.93 7.00 -8.66
CA LEU A 61 -0.22 6.10 -8.51
C LEU A 61 -1.27 6.66 -7.55
N ALA A 62 -0.85 7.33 -6.48
CA ALA A 62 -1.78 8.02 -5.60
C ALA A 62 -2.56 9.11 -6.34
N GLN A 63 -1.88 9.88 -7.19
CA GLN A 63 -2.51 10.88 -8.06
C GLN A 63 -3.42 10.22 -9.10
N LEU A 64 -3.04 9.09 -9.69
CA LEU A 64 -3.89 8.35 -10.63
C LEU A 64 -5.21 7.93 -9.97
N ILE A 65 -5.15 7.36 -8.76
CA ILE A 65 -6.33 6.98 -7.97
C ILE A 65 -7.21 8.20 -7.71
N SER A 66 -6.59 9.31 -7.31
CA SER A 66 -7.30 10.57 -7.08
C SER A 66 -7.96 11.06 -8.37
N ASN A 67 -7.26 11.07 -9.49
CA ASN A 67 -7.77 11.60 -10.76
C ASN A 67 -8.91 10.77 -11.35
N GLN A 68 -8.83 9.44 -11.27
CA GLN A 68 -9.81 8.54 -11.86
C GLN A 68 -11.02 8.25 -10.97
N THR A 69 -10.99 8.64 -9.68
CA THR A 69 -12.16 8.49 -8.81
C THR A 69 -13.31 9.41 -9.26
N GLN A 70 -14.51 8.85 -9.35
CA GLN A 70 -15.78 9.59 -9.51
C GLN A 70 -16.60 9.62 -8.22
N SER A 71 -16.01 9.17 -7.11
CA SER A 71 -16.65 9.12 -5.80
C SER A 71 -16.77 10.52 -5.19
N ASN A 72 -17.91 10.85 -4.58
CA ASN A 72 -18.07 12.05 -3.76
C ASN A 72 -17.21 11.97 -2.47
N LYS A 73 -17.08 13.09 -1.75
CA LYS A 73 -16.22 13.19 -0.56
C LYS A 73 -16.48 12.11 0.50
N ASP A 74 -17.73 11.77 0.78
CA ASP A 74 -18.06 10.77 1.80
C ASP A 74 -17.73 9.35 1.34
N GLN A 75 -17.99 9.04 0.07
CA GLN A 75 -17.54 7.79 -0.54
C GLN A 75 -16.01 7.69 -0.57
N ARG A 76 -15.29 8.80 -0.80
CA ARG A 76 -13.82 8.86 -0.70
C ARG A 76 -13.34 8.59 0.72
N LYS A 77 -14.00 9.13 1.75
CA LYS A 77 -13.66 8.80 3.16
C LYS A 77 -13.82 7.31 3.44
N GLU A 78 -14.92 6.71 3.00
CA GLU A 78 -15.17 5.28 3.22
C GLU A 78 -14.20 4.40 2.44
N ASN A 79 -13.95 4.71 1.17
CA ASN A 79 -12.94 4.01 0.37
C ASN A 79 -11.56 4.09 1.03
N PHE A 80 -11.17 5.27 1.54
CA PHE A 80 -9.90 5.42 2.25
C PHE A 80 -9.86 4.60 3.55
N ARG A 81 -10.96 4.57 4.32
CA ARG A 81 -11.07 3.73 5.52
C ARG A 81 -10.88 2.25 5.19
N ARG A 82 -11.52 1.76 4.13
CA ARG A 82 -11.37 0.39 3.63
C ARG A 82 -9.95 0.10 3.17
N PHE A 83 -9.31 1.06 2.49
CA PHE A 83 -7.93 0.94 2.04
C PHE A 83 -6.95 0.81 3.21
N ILE A 84 -7.08 1.65 4.24
CA ILE A 84 -6.24 1.54 5.44
C ILE A 84 -6.46 0.23 6.18
N LYS A 85 -7.70 -0.27 6.23
CA LYS A 85 -7.97 -1.58 6.82
C LYS A 85 -7.28 -2.70 6.04
N PHE A 86 -7.45 -2.73 4.71
CA PHE A 86 -6.80 -3.70 3.84
C PHE A 86 -5.28 -3.72 3.99
N ILE A 87 -4.69 -2.52 4.01
CA ILE A 87 -3.27 -2.28 4.27
C ILE A 87 -2.81 -2.96 5.57
N LYS A 88 -3.50 -2.70 6.69
CA LYS A 88 -3.13 -3.21 8.02
C LYS A 88 -3.30 -4.73 8.12
N ASP A 89 -4.37 -5.24 7.54
CA ASP A 89 -4.66 -6.68 7.56
C ASP A 89 -3.58 -7.43 6.76
N SER A 90 -3.19 -6.89 5.60
CA SER A 90 -2.13 -7.45 4.75
C SER A 90 -0.74 -7.33 5.37
N GLU A 91 -0.43 -6.18 6.00
CA GLU A 91 0.82 -5.96 6.74
C GLU A 91 1.01 -7.00 7.85
N ARG A 92 -0.07 -7.32 8.60
CA ARG A 92 -0.02 -8.35 9.64
C ARG A 92 0.30 -9.75 9.08
N ILE A 93 -0.17 -10.06 7.87
CA ILE A 93 0.13 -11.33 7.20
C ILE A 93 1.59 -11.33 6.74
N ALA A 94 2.04 -10.25 6.10
CA ALA A 94 3.42 -10.09 5.64
C ALA A 94 4.42 -10.12 6.79
N ALA A 95 4.14 -9.47 7.92
CA ALA A 95 4.97 -9.52 9.12
C ALA A 95 5.22 -10.95 9.61
N LYS A 96 4.19 -11.81 9.55
CA LYS A 96 4.32 -13.22 9.93
C LYS A 96 5.11 -14.06 8.92
N MET A 97 5.04 -13.71 7.64
CA MET A 97 5.63 -14.50 6.54
C MET A 97 7.06 -14.06 6.17
N VAL A 98 7.32 -12.74 6.16
CA VAL A 98 8.56 -12.11 5.69
C VAL A 98 9.43 -11.64 6.85
N PHE A 99 8.83 -11.07 7.90
CA PHE A 99 9.56 -10.32 8.92
C PHE A 99 9.64 -11.02 10.28
N LYS A 100 9.66 -12.37 10.33
CA LYS A 100 9.76 -13.14 11.59
C LYS A 100 10.90 -12.60 12.48
N GLY A 101 10.53 -11.86 13.54
CA GLY A 101 11.47 -11.34 14.53
C GLY A 101 11.97 -9.90 14.32
N ARG A 102 11.47 -9.15 13.34
CA ARG A 102 11.82 -7.73 13.13
C ARG A 102 10.71 -6.79 13.59
N GLU A 103 11.06 -5.64 14.16
CA GLU A 103 10.08 -4.59 14.49
C GLU A 103 9.66 -3.89 13.19
N VAL A 104 8.40 -4.09 12.79
CA VAL A 104 7.84 -3.43 11.61
C VAL A 104 7.34 -2.04 12.02
N GLU A 105 7.83 -0.98 11.37
CA GLU A 105 7.21 0.35 11.51
C GLU A 105 5.84 0.33 10.85
N TYR A 106 4.79 0.41 11.68
CA TYR A 106 3.41 0.30 11.22
C TYR A 106 2.96 1.47 10.33
N LEU A 107 2.26 1.14 9.25
CA LEU A 107 1.55 2.06 8.34
C LEU A 107 0.77 3.19 8.98
N SER A 108 0.22 2.93 10.17
CA SER A 108 -0.55 3.93 10.93
C SER A 108 0.21 5.20 11.31
N LYS A 109 1.55 5.21 11.20
CA LYS A 109 2.40 6.33 11.61
C LYS A 109 3.03 7.11 10.47
N SER A 110 2.92 6.64 9.21
CA SER A 110 3.59 7.32 8.10
C SER A 110 2.91 8.62 7.69
N LYS A 111 3.71 9.67 7.54
CA LYS A 111 3.29 10.98 6.99
C LYS A 111 2.79 10.86 5.54
N ASP A 112 3.28 9.87 4.79
CA ASP A 112 2.90 9.68 3.38
C ASP A 112 1.45 9.20 3.25
N ILE A 113 1.01 8.34 4.16
CA ILE A 113 -0.40 7.90 4.21
C ILE A 113 -1.33 9.08 4.55
N VAL A 114 -0.87 10.01 5.41
CA VAL A 114 -1.63 11.23 5.72
C VAL A 114 -1.72 12.15 4.50
N LYS A 115 -0.65 12.26 3.71
CA LYS A 115 -0.66 13.01 2.44
C LYS A 115 -1.64 12.40 1.44
N ILE A 116 -1.56 11.09 1.18
CA ILE A 116 -2.49 10.37 0.28
C ILE A 116 -3.94 10.56 0.73
N LYS A 117 -4.20 10.50 2.04
CA LYS A 117 -5.53 10.77 2.61
C LYS A 117 -6.04 12.14 2.21
N ASN A 118 -5.22 13.18 2.41
CA ASN A 118 -5.63 14.56 2.19
C ASN A 118 -5.86 14.81 0.69
N ASP A 119 -4.94 14.35 -0.16
CA ASP A 119 -5.01 14.53 -1.61
C ASP A 119 -6.22 13.79 -2.21
N TYR A 120 -6.54 12.60 -1.70
CA TYR A 120 -7.68 11.82 -2.16
C TYR A 120 -9.01 12.37 -1.64
N ILE A 121 -9.15 12.58 -0.32
CA ILE A 121 -10.44 12.97 0.27
C ILE A 121 -10.82 14.40 -0.13
N ASN A 122 -9.85 15.31 -0.14
CA ASN A 122 -10.09 16.73 -0.39
C ASN A 122 -9.88 17.15 -1.84
N LYS A 123 -9.73 16.18 -2.77
CA LYS A 123 -9.78 16.48 -4.21
C LYS A 123 -11.00 17.36 -4.51
N VAL A 124 -10.75 18.50 -5.16
CA VAL A 124 -11.80 19.37 -5.70
C VAL A 124 -12.33 18.71 -6.97
N ASP A 125 -13.65 18.54 -7.04
CA ASP A 125 -14.33 17.88 -8.16
C ASP A 125 -14.26 18.73 -9.44
#